data_AF-A0A2S9Q5M3-F1
#
_entry.id   AF-A0A2S9Q5M3-F1
#
_cell.length_a   1.000
_cell.length_b   1.000
_cell.length_c   1.000
_cell.angle_alpha   90.00
_cell.angle_beta   90.00
_cell.angle_gamma   90.00
#
_symmetry.space_group_name_H-M   'P 1'
#
loop_
_entity.id
_entity.type
_entity.pdbx_description
1 polymer ?
#
loop_
_entity_poly.entity_id
_entity_poly.type
_entity_poly.pdbx_seq_one_letter_code
_entity_poly.pdbx_strand_id
1 'polypeptide(L)' 'MAIFDDEPRKVTVAHQIGQDLSTLSLHELDERIAALRQEIVRLEEAKASKAASLSAASAFFKT' A
#
# COMPACT_ATOMS: atom_id res chain seq x y z
N MET A 1 -4.56 -10.63 -37.95
CA MET A 1 -5.52 -10.23 -36.90
C MET A 1 -4.69 -9.84 -35.68
N ALA A 2 -4.80 -8.60 -35.21
CA ALA A 2 -3.88 -8.00 -34.25
C ALA A 2 -3.94 -8.69 -32.88
N ILE A 3 -2.76 -9.08 -32.38
CA ILE A 3 -2.52 -9.46 -31.00
C ILE A 3 -2.47 -8.15 -30.23
N PHE A 4 -3.50 -7.88 -29.43
CA PHE A 4 -3.51 -6.71 -28.55
C PHE A 4 -2.48 -6.95 -27.46
N ASP A 5 -1.42 -6.15 -27.52
CA ASP A 5 -0.39 -5.99 -26.53
C ASP A 5 -1.03 -5.41 -25.25
N ASP A 6 -1.32 -6.28 -24.29
CA ASP A 6 -1.70 -5.88 -22.93
C ASP A 6 -0.41 -5.44 -22.22
N GLU A 7 0.09 -4.26 -22.61
CA GLU A 7 1.14 -3.61 -21.84
C GLU A 7 0.58 -3.37 -20.43
N PRO A 8 1.22 -3.91 -19.37
CA PRO A 8 0.77 -3.66 -18.02
C PRO A 8 0.80 -2.15 -17.80
N ARG A 9 -0.37 -1.54 -17.67
CA ARG A 9 -0.53 -0.12 -17.38
C ARG A 9 0.40 0.22 -16.23
N LYS A 10 1.48 0.97 -16.52
CA LYS A 10 2.40 1.46 -15.51
C LYS A 10 1.54 2.23 -14.51
N VAL A 11 1.38 1.65 -13.32
CA VAL A 11 0.70 2.33 -12.21
C VAL A 11 1.55 3.56 -11.92
N THR A 12 1.08 4.71 -12.36
CA THR A 12 1.70 5.98 -12.04
C THR A 12 1.62 6.12 -10.53
N VAL A 13 2.77 5.98 -9.87
CA VAL A 13 2.83 6.12 -8.42
C VAL A 13 2.50 7.58 -8.12
N ALA A 14 1.30 7.83 -7.60
CA ALA A 14 0.78 9.19 -7.40
C ALA A 14 1.63 10.02 -6.41
N HIS A 15 2.45 9.35 -5.60
CA HIS A 15 3.35 9.95 -4.62
C HIS A 15 4.53 9.00 -4.31
N GLN A 16 5.70 9.56 -4.01
CA GLN A 16 6.87 8.82 -3.51
C GLN A 16 7.23 9.33 -2.11
N ILE A 17 7.56 8.41 -1.19
CA ILE A 17 8.00 8.78 0.16
C ILE A 17 9.31 9.58 0.08
N GLY A 18 9.34 10.73 0.74
CA GLY A 18 10.52 11.60 0.76
C GLY A 18 10.69 12.46 -0.50
N GLN A 19 9.70 12.52 -1.39
CA GLN A 19 9.74 13.44 -2.53
C GLN A 19 9.70 14.90 -2.07
N ASP A 20 10.25 15.79 -2.90
CA ASP A 20 10.11 17.22 -2.69
C ASP A 20 8.62 17.65 -2.75
N LEU A 21 8.27 18.59 -1.89
CA LEU A 21 6.91 19.09 -1.70
C LEU A 21 6.77 20.56 -2.11
N SER A 22 7.86 21.22 -2.53
CA SER A 22 7.89 22.66 -2.80
C SER A 22 6.90 23.11 -3.88
N THR A 23 6.53 22.23 -4.81
CA THR A 23 5.62 22.51 -5.91
C THR A 23 4.16 22.15 -5.62
N LEU A 24 3.85 21.63 -4.42
CA LEU A 24 2.50 21.17 -4.07
C LEU A 24 1.72 22.26 -3.34
N SER A 25 0.44 22.34 -3.65
CA SER A 25 -0.52 23.13 -2.87
C SER A 25 -0.87 22.47 -1.54
N LEU A 26 -1.44 23.24 -0.61
CA LEU A 26 -1.94 22.72 0.67
C LEU A 26 -2.99 21.62 0.48
N HIS A 27 -3.88 21.80 -0.50
CA HIS A 27 -4.93 20.81 -0.79
C HIS A 27 -4.34 19.48 -1.27
N GLU A 28 -3.35 19.52 -2.16
CA GLU A 28 -2.65 18.31 -2.62
C GLU A 28 -1.90 17.61 -1.49
N LEU A 29 -1.36 18.38 -0.53
CA LEU A 29 -0.76 17.81 0.68
C LEU A 29 -1.82 17.11 1.55
N ASP A 30 -2.98 17.71 1.75
CA ASP A 30 -4.08 17.12 2.52
C ASP A 30 -4.57 15.81 1.88
N GLU A 31 -4.77 15.79 0.56
CA GLU A 31 -5.18 14.59 -0.18
C GLU A 31 -4.15 13.46 -0.04
N ARG A 32 -2.85 13.79 -0.16
CA ARG A 32 -1.77 12.82 0.02
C ARG A 32 -1.69 12.29 1.44
N ILE A 33 -1.83 13.16 2.44
CA ILE A 33 -1.86 12.75 3.85
C ILE A 33 -3.02 11.79 4.10
N ALA A 34 -4.21 12.10 3.56
CA ALA A 34 -5.37 11.24 3.69
C ALA A 34 -5.13 9.84 3.08
N ALA A 35 -4.58 9.80 1.85
CA ALA A 35 -4.25 8.55 1.18
C ALA A 35 -3.21 7.71 1.95
N LEU A 36 -2.15 8.35 2.45
CA LEU A 36 -1.11 7.68 3.23
C LEU A 36 -1.64 7.14 4.56
N ARG A 37 -2.55 7.86 5.23
CA ARG A 37 -3.20 7.38 6.45
C ARG A 37 -4.07 6.15 6.20
N GLN A 38 -4.84 6.14 5.11
CA GLN A 38 -5.61 4.96 4.72
C GLN A 38 -4.69 3.77 4.44
N GLU A 39 -3.57 4.00 3.78
CA GLU A 39 -2.59 2.94 3.51
C GLU A 39 -1.96 2.41 4.81
N ILE A 40 -1.66 3.27 5.79
CA ILE A 40 -1.19 2.82 7.12
C ILE A 40 -2.19 1.86 7.75
N VAL A 41 -3.49 2.21 7.78
CA VAL A 41 -4.54 1.34 8.36
C VAL A 41 -4.57 -0.01 7.64
N ARG A 42 -4.58 -0.02 6.30
CA ARG A 42 -4.53 -1.25 5.50
C ARG A 42 -3.33 -2.13 5.86
N LEU A 43 -2.14 -1.54 6.01
CA LEU A 43 -0.92 -2.26 6.35
C LEU A 43 -0.97 -2.83 7.78
N GLU A 44 -1.53 -2.09 8.73
CA GLU A 44 -1.74 -2.55 10.11
C GLU A 44 -2.70 -3.74 10.17
N GLU A 45 -3.81 -3.71 9.43
CA GLU A 45 -4.75 -4.83 9.32
C GLU A 45 -4.09 -6.07 8.71
N ALA A 46 -3.35 -5.89 7.61
CA ALA A 46 -2.63 -6.97 6.96
C ALA A 46 -1.57 -7.58 7.89
N LYS A 47 -0.85 -6.76 8.66
CA LYS A 47 0.11 -7.21 9.66
C LYS A 47 -0.59 -8.01 10.77
N ALA A 48 -1.70 -7.52 11.29
CA ALA A 48 -2.46 -8.20 12.33
C ALA A 48 -2.96 -9.57 11.86
N SER A 49 -3.51 -9.64 10.64
CA SER A 49 -3.93 -10.89 10.02
C SER A 49 -2.78 -11.89 9.90
N LYS A 50 -1.63 -11.46 9.37
CA LYS A 50 -0.44 -12.32 9.26
C LYS A 50 0.09 -12.80 10.62
N ALA A 51 0.09 -11.94 11.63
CA ALA A 51 0.51 -12.29 12.99
C ALA A 51 -0.42 -13.35 13.61
N ALA A 52 -1.73 -13.21 13.41
CA ALA A 52 -2.72 -14.20 13.86
C ALA A 52 -2.50 -15.56 13.19
N SER A 53 -2.26 -15.59 11.87
CA SER A 53 -1.93 -16.82 11.15
C SER A 53 -0.65 -17.49 11.66
N LEU A 54 0.40 -16.70 11.93
CA LEU A 54 1.66 -17.22 12.46
C LEU A 54 1.49 -17.81 13.88
N SER A 55 0.72 -17.15 14.74
CA SER A 55 0.42 -17.62 16.09
C SER A 55 -0.36 -18.94 16.07
N ALA A 56 -1.40 -19.03 15.23
CA ALA A 56 -2.19 -20.25 15.06
C ALA A 56 -1.33 -21.43 14.56
N ALA A 57 -0.47 -21.19 13.57
CA ALA A 57 0.47 -22.20 13.10
C ALA A 57 1.45 -22.62 14.20
N SER A 58 2.03 -21.65 14.93
CA SER A 58 2.99 -21.93 16.00
C SER A 58 2.40 -22.75 17.15
N ALA A 59 1.11 -22.55 17.46
CA ALA A 59 0.39 -23.35 18.44
C ALA A 59 0.14 -24.79 17.96
N PHE A 60 -0.14 -24.97 16.67
CA PHE A 60 -0.35 -26.29 16.05
C PHE A 60 0.92 -27.15 16.02
N PHE A 61 2.10 -26.55 15.83
CA PHE A 61 3.38 -27.27 15.75
C PHE A 61 4.07 -27.50 17.11
N LYS A 62 3.49 -27.04 18.23
CA LYS A 62 4.08 -27.17 19.59
C LYS A 62 3.56 -28.36 20.41
N THR A 63 2.75 -29.22 19.80
CA THR A 63 2.36 -30.54 20.31
C THR A 63 3.30 -31.60 19.76
#